data_AF-A0A4R5F4M8-F1
#
_entry.id   AF-A0A4R5F4M8-F1
#
_cell.length_a   1.000
_cell.length_b   1.000
_cell.length_c   1.000
_cell.angle_alpha   90.00
_cell.angle_beta   90.00
_cell.angle_gamma   90.00
#
_symmetry.space_group_name_H-M   'P 1'
#
loop_
_entity.id
_entity.type
_entity.pdbx_description
1 polymer ?
#
loop_
_entity_poly.entity_id
_entity_poly.type
_entity_poly.pdbx_seq_one_letter_code
_entity_poly.pdbx_strand_id
1 'polypeptide(L)'
;MRLTQVFTPVLATALGAVLTAGLVTGCQPGGPSSPQAEKENAPTRSEQVKQTTTPATVPPDQVLAGREGTLDGHTFKVEIVQLIRRERFADLTFTATVTKDGGGLGWQVNNAFSAVPQQNPTVDGVYLVDVKNAKKHLVAKDSEDKCVCSRIGALFLKQDQSAVFSATFAAPPADVGSVDVHIPNVGTLANVPIS
;
A
#
# COMPACT_ATOMS: atom_id res chain seq x y z
N MET A 1 42.78 43.17 10.05
CA MET A 1 41.60 44.05 10.04
C MET A 1 40.58 43.49 11.03
N ARG A 2 40.38 44.19 12.14
CA ARG A 2 39.30 43.94 13.09
C ARG A 2 38.01 44.56 12.54
N LEU A 3 36.88 43.86 12.59
CA LEU A 3 35.60 44.52 12.81
C LEU A 3 34.77 43.66 13.77
N THR A 4 34.34 44.30 14.84
CA THR A 4 33.63 43.78 15.99
C THR A 4 32.24 44.42 15.94
N GLN A 5 31.15 43.64 15.91
CA GLN A 5 29.80 44.11 16.26
C GLN A 5 29.06 42.93 16.92
N VAL A 6 29.03 42.88 18.25
CA VAL A 6 28.13 43.57 19.21
C VAL A 6 26.80 42.82 19.38
N PHE A 7 26.65 42.37 20.62
CA PHE A 7 25.52 41.75 21.31
C PHE A 7 24.19 42.50 21.15
N THR A 8 23.09 41.74 21.14
CA THR A 8 21.94 41.95 22.04
C THR A 8 21.15 40.65 22.25
N PRO A 9 20.94 40.19 23.50
CA PRO A 9 19.98 39.16 23.84
C PRO A 9 18.63 39.80 24.24
N VAL A 10 17.52 39.21 23.79
CA VAL A 10 16.17 39.55 24.27
C VAL A 10 15.84 38.66 25.47
N LEU A 11 15.24 39.31 26.47
CA LEU A 11 15.08 38.93 27.86
C LEU A 11 13.96 37.92 28.12
N ALA A 12 14.04 37.27 29.28
CA ALA A 12 13.24 36.18 29.83
C ALA A 12 11.79 36.51 30.23
N THR A 13 10.99 35.46 30.47
CA THR A 13 9.99 35.20 31.55
C THR A 13 8.92 34.21 31.03
N ALA A 14 8.29 33.28 31.75
CA ALA A 14 8.24 32.91 33.17
C ALA A 14 7.79 31.43 33.33
N LEU A 15 8.00 30.90 34.54
CA LEU A 15 7.52 29.62 35.07
C LEU A 15 5.99 29.46 35.00
N GLY A 16 5.53 28.21 34.84
CA GLY A 16 4.15 27.82 35.11
C GLY A 16 3.99 26.30 35.22
N ALA A 17 4.36 25.75 36.37
CA ALA A 17 4.02 24.37 36.76
C ALA A 17 2.64 24.36 37.41
N VAL A 18 1.71 23.55 36.91
CA VAL A 18 0.48 23.19 37.63
C VAL A 18 0.33 21.68 37.59
N LEU A 19 0.58 21.07 38.74
CA LEU A 19 0.15 19.73 39.10
C LEU A 19 -1.34 19.74 39.42
N THR A 20 -2.11 18.84 38.83
CA THR A 20 -3.38 18.39 39.42
C THR A 20 -3.46 16.88 39.34
N ALA A 21 -3.21 16.24 40.48
CA ALA A 21 -3.58 14.87 40.77
C ALA A 21 -5.04 14.83 41.25
N GLY A 22 -5.83 13.91 40.72
CA GLY A 22 -7.16 13.56 41.21
C GLY A 22 -7.29 12.04 41.26
N LEU A 23 -7.07 11.47 42.44
CA LEU A 23 -7.56 10.14 42.82
C LEU A 23 -9.02 10.31 43.27
N VAL A 24 -9.91 9.36 42.97
CA VAL A 24 -10.83 8.68 43.91
C VAL A 24 -11.63 7.59 43.16
N THR A 25 -11.41 6.37 43.66
CA THR A 25 -12.18 5.11 43.69
C THR A 25 -13.69 5.07 43.37
N GLY A 26 -14.12 3.96 42.76
CA GLY A 26 -15.48 3.39 42.82
C GLY A 26 -15.57 2.11 41.96
N CYS A 27 -15.24 0.91 42.46
CA CYS A 27 -16.08 -0.08 43.17
C CYS A 27 -17.18 -0.77 42.32
N GLN A 28 -16.88 -2.02 41.91
CA GLN A 28 -17.77 -3.20 41.62
C GLN A 28 -18.85 -3.34 42.73
N PRO A 29 -20.02 -4.04 42.61
CA PRO A 29 -20.32 -5.21 41.77
C PRO A 29 -21.78 -5.34 41.24
N GLY A 30 -22.10 -6.41 40.49
CA GLY A 30 -23.51 -6.79 40.26
C GLY A 30 -23.78 -7.65 39.03
N GLY A 31 -23.51 -8.95 39.13
CA GLY A 31 -24.40 -9.95 38.51
C GLY A 31 -25.30 -10.55 39.60
N PRO A 32 -26.18 -11.54 39.34
CA PRO A 32 -26.66 -12.06 38.05
C PRO A 32 -28.20 -12.00 37.93
N SER A 33 -28.74 -11.99 36.72
CA SER A 33 -30.13 -12.38 36.48
C SER A 33 -30.17 -13.39 35.35
N SER A 34 -30.27 -14.66 35.73
CA SER A 34 -30.75 -15.74 34.88
C SER A 34 -32.24 -15.88 35.16
N PRO A 35 -33.06 -16.05 34.13
CA PRO A 35 -33.87 -17.25 34.13
C PRO A 35 -33.91 -17.96 32.78
N GLN A 36 -33.92 -19.29 32.93
CA GLN A 36 -34.58 -20.25 32.06
C GLN A 36 -33.74 -20.83 30.92
N ALA A 37 -33.14 -21.97 31.27
CA ALA A 37 -32.83 -23.04 30.35
C ALA A 37 -34.12 -23.50 29.65
N GLU A 38 -34.17 -23.31 28.33
CA GLU A 38 -35.05 -24.06 27.46
C GLU A 38 -34.14 -24.85 26.51
N LYS A 39 -34.27 -26.17 26.60
CA LYS A 39 -33.50 -27.11 25.80
C LYS A 39 -34.05 -27.08 24.38
N GLU A 40 -33.31 -26.47 23.47
CA GLU A 40 -33.53 -26.66 22.03
C GLU A 40 -32.22 -27.15 21.39
N ASN A 41 -32.24 -28.39 20.95
CA ASN A 41 -31.17 -29.03 20.20
C ASN A 41 -31.00 -28.31 18.86
N ALA A 42 -29.91 -27.57 18.70
CA ALA A 42 -29.40 -27.16 17.39
C ALA A 42 -27.98 -27.73 17.20
N PRO A 43 -27.67 -28.32 16.03
CA PRO A 43 -26.36 -28.93 15.80
C PRO A 43 -25.28 -27.85 15.72
N THR A 44 -24.23 -28.05 16.50
CA THR A 44 -22.96 -27.32 16.43
C THR A 44 -22.39 -27.44 15.01
N ARG A 45 -22.51 -26.38 14.21
CA ARG A 45 -21.65 -26.16 13.05
C ARG A 45 -20.56 -25.19 13.46
N SER A 46 -19.42 -25.73 13.84
CA SER A 46 -18.16 -24.99 13.91
C SER A 46 -17.82 -24.50 12.49
N GLU A 47 -18.29 -23.30 12.14
CA GLU A 47 -17.74 -22.59 10.99
C GLU A 47 -16.40 -21.99 11.39
N GLN A 48 -15.40 -22.86 11.33
CA GLN A 48 -14.01 -22.48 11.21
C GLN A 48 -13.88 -21.64 9.94
N VAL A 49 -13.90 -20.32 10.08
CA VAL A 49 -13.53 -19.39 9.01
C VAL A 49 -12.06 -19.61 8.71
N LYS A 50 -11.80 -20.58 7.84
CA LYS A 50 -10.51 -20.74 7.18
C LYS A 50 -10.41 -19.60 6.17
N GLN A 51 -9.90 -18.46 6.62
CA GLN A 51 -9.39 -17.40 5.74
C GLN A 51 -8.28 -18.03 4.89
N THR A 52 -8.69 -18.57 3.75
CA THR A 52 -7.81 -18.98 2.69
C THR A 52 -7.62 -17.73 1.85
N THR A 53 -6.60 -16.94 2.17
CA THR A 53 -6.05 -15.94 1.24
C THR A 53 -5.34 -16.69 0.12
N THR A 54 -6.13 -17.27 -0.79
CA THR A 54 -5.64 -17.65 -2.11
C THR A 54 -5.46 -16.35 -2.88
N PRO A 55 -4.27 -16.04 -3.42
CA PRO A 55 -4.12 -14.96 -4.38
C PRO A 55 -5.13 -15.19 -5.52
N ALA A 56 -5.98 -14.20 -5.77
CA ALA A 56 -6.90 -14.27 -6.88
C ALA A 56 -6.10 -14.25 -8.18
N THR A 57 -5.89 -15.42 -8.81
CA THR A 57 -5.40 -15.52 -10.18
C THR A 57 -6.53 -15.11 -11.11
N VAL A 58 -6.59 -13.84 -11.47
CA VAL A 58 -7.40 -13.36 -12.60
C VAL A 58 -6.62 -13.68 -13.89
N PRO A 59 -7.21 -14.41 -14.86
CA PRO A 59 -6.60 -14.60 -16.17
C PRO A 59 -6.52 -13.26 -16.92
N PRO A 60 -5.35 -12.84 -17.46
CA PRO A 60 -5.26 -11.64 -18.27
C PRO A 60 -5.63 -11.99 -19.72
N ASP A 61 -6.84 -11.66 -20.16
CA ASP A 61 -7.21 -11.82 -21.59
C ASP A 61 -6.48 -10.81 -22.50
N GLN A 62 -5.77 -9.81 -21.95
CA GLN A 62 -4.79 -9.01 -22.69
C GLN A 62 -3.77 -8.35 -21.74
N VAL A 63 -2.48 -8.53 -22.00
CA VAL A 63 -1.40 -7.76 -21.34
C VAL A 63 -1.20 -6.45 -22.11
N LEU A 64 -1.30 -5.31 -21.42
CA LEU A 64 -1.17 -3.97 -22.02
C LEU A 64 0.30 -3.58 -22.21
N ALA A 65 1.16 -3.96 -21.27
CA ALA A 65 2.60 -3.77 -21.33
C ALA A 65 3.28 -4.73 -20.35
N GLY A 66 4.53 -5.12 -20.63
CA GLY A 66 5.29 -5.98 -19.73
C GLY A 66 6.77 -5.66 -19.73
N ARG A 67 7.43 -5.91 -18.60
CA ARG A 67 8.87 -5.69 -18.42
C ARG A 67 9.43 -6.58 -17.32
N GLU A 68 10.67 -7.02 -17.47
CA GLU A 68 11.39 -7.71 -16.40
C GLU A 68 12.11 -6.72 -15.47
N GLY A 69 12.08 -7.02 -14.19
CA GLY A 69 12.92 -6.42 -13.15
C GLY A 69 13.87 -7.45 -12.56
N THR A 70 14.96 -6.98 -11.94
CA THR A 70 15.87 -7.84 -11.18
C THR A 70 16.26 -7.12 -9.90
N LEU A 71 16.12 -7.82 -8.77
CA LEU A 71 16.46 -7.31 -7.45
C LEU A 71 16.85 -8.48 -6.55
N ASP A 72 17.88 -8.28 -5.71
CA ASP A 72 18.34 -9.28 -4.74
C ASP A 72 18.63 -10.67 -5.34
N GLY A 73 19.04 -10.72 -6.62
CA GLY A 73 19.33 -11.97 -7.34
C GLY A 73 18.10 -12.68 -7.93
N HIS A 74 16.89 -12.18 -7.69
CA HIS A 74 15.66 -12.67 -8.30
C HIS A 74 15.35 -11.89 -9.57
N THR A 75 14.85 -12.58 -10.60
CA THR A 75 14.25 -11.95 -11.80
C THR A 75 12.75 -12.17 -11.76
N PHE A 76 11.99 -11.12 -12.06
CA PHE A 76 10.55 -11.15 -12.07
C PHE A 76 10.01 -10.38 -13.26
N LYS A 77 8.96 -10.93 -13.88
CA LYS A 77 8.23 -10.31 -14.97
C LYS A 77 7.04 -9.56 -14.39
N VAL A 78 6.93 -8.27 -14.72
CA VAL A 78 5.79 -7.43 -14.39
C VAL A 78 4.96 -7.19 -15.65
N GLU A 79 3.65 -7.38 -15.55
CA GLU A 79 2.72 -7.18 -16.66
C GLU A 79 1.56 -6.30 -16.22
N ILE A 80 1.34 -5.19 -16.92
CA ILE A 80 0.15 -4.37 -16.74
C ILE A 80 -1.01 -5.08 -17.41
N VAL A 81 -2.01 -5.44 -16.62
CA VAL A 81 -3.19 -6.16 -17.08
C VAL A 81 -4.30 -5.16 -17.42
N GLN A 82 -4.46 -4.12 -16.60
CA GLN A 82 -5.49 -3.11 -16.80
C GLN A 82 -5.02 -1.74 -16.31
N LEU A 83 -5.45 -0.69 -17.01
CA LEU A 83 -5.42 0.69 -16.54
C LEU A 83 -6.71 1.36 -16.98
N ILE A 84 -7.63 1.58 -16.04
CA ILE A 84 -9.02 1.99 -16.33
C ILE A 84 -9.29 3.34 -15.69
N ARG A 85 -9.81 4.29 -16.47
CA ARG A 85 -10.33 5.56 -15.97
C ARG A 85 -11.76 5.36 -15.46
N ARG A 86 -12.00 5.74 -14.20
CA ARG A 86 -13.32 5.78 -13.56
C ARG A 86 -13.55 7.15 -12.94
N GLU A 87 -14.32 7.98 -13.63
CA GLU A 87 -14.59 9.37 -13.24
C GLU A 87 -13.29 10.16 -13.00
N ARG A 88 -12.99 10.48 -11.73
CA ARG A 88 -11.82 11.25 -11.30
C ARG A 88 -10.64 10.37 -10.92
N PHE A 89 -10.78 9.05 -11.00
CA PHE A 89 -9.75 8.08 -10.65
C PHE A 89 -9.27 7.29 -11.87
N ALA A 90 -8.05 6.80 -11.79
CA ALA A 90 -7.52 5.77 -12.69
C ALA A 90 -7.03 4.61 -11.83
N ASP A 91 -7.47 3.40 -12.14
CA ASP A 91 -7.11 2.18 -11.42
C ASP A 91 -6.18 1.33 -12.26
N LEU A 92 -4.99 1.09 -11.74
CA LEU A 92 -3.99 0.20 -12.32
C LEU A 92 -4.10 -1.19 -11.70
N THR A 93 -4.09 -2.22 -12.53
CA THR A 93 -3.91 -3.61 -12.13
C THR A 93 -2.74 -4.22 -12.87
N PHE A 94 -1.80 -4.83 -12.15
CA PHE A 94 -0.65 -5.50 -12.75
C PHE A 94 -0.30 -6.79 -12.01
N THR A 95 0.39 -7.70 -12.68
CA THR A 95 0.94 -8.91 -12.07
C THR A 95 2.44 -8.80 -11.90
N ALA A 96 3.00 -9.52 -10.93
CA ALA A 96 4.42 -9.84 -10.90
C ALA A 96 4.59 -11.35 -10.74
N THR A 97 5.42 -11.93 -11.60
CA THR A 97 5.72 -13.37 -11.63
C THR A 97 7.22 -13.57 -11.52
N VAL A 98 7.69 -14.40 -10.59
CA VAL A 98 9.12 -14.70 -10.47
C VAL A 98 9.52 -15.66 -11.59
N THR A 99 10.43 -15.22 -12.46
CA THR A 99 10.94 -16.01 -13.60
C THR A 99 12.29 -16.65 -13.30
N LYS A 100 13.03 -16.12 -12.31
CA LYS A 100 14.24 -16.73 -11.79
C LYS A 100 14.34 -16.50 -10.28
N ASP A 101 14.40 -17.58 -9.53
CA ASP A 101 14.63 -17.56 -8.09
C ASP A 101 16.12 -17.40 -7.75
N GLY A 102 16.44 -16.42 -6.91
CA GLY A 102 17.76 -16.15 -6.34
C GLY A 102 18.05 -16.95 -5.06
N GLY A 103 17.08 -17.71 -4.53
CA GLY A 103 17.21 -18.55 -3.34
C GLY A 103 16.56 -17.95 -2.08
N GLY A 104 16.94 -18.47 -0.91
CA GLY A 104 16.40 -18.02 0.37
C GLY A 104 14.92 -18.36 0.56
N LEU A 105 14.15 -17.41 1.12
CA LEU A 105 12.71 -17.56 1.35
C LEU A 105 11.85 -17.28 0.10
N GLY A 106 12.48 -16.92 -1.02
CA GLY A 106 11.84 -16.34 -2.20
C GLY A 106 11.97 -14.82 -2.24
N TRP A 107 11.53 -14.23 -3.34
CA TRP A 107 11.59 -12.78 -3.56
C TRP A 107 10.59 -12.04 -2.67
N GLN A 108 11.10 -11.11 -1.85
CA GLN A 108 10.25 -10.25 -1.02
C GLN A 108 9.78 -9.03 -1.82
N VAL A 109 8.46 -8.95 -2.06
CA VAL A 109 7.88 -7.98 -2.99
C VAL A 109 8.01 -6.52 -2.51
N ASN A 110 8.03 -6.30 -1.20
CA ASN A 110 8.13 -4.95 -0.62
C ASN A 110 9.40 -4.19 -1.03
N ASN A 111 10.50 -4.88 -1.30
CA ASN A 111 11.76 -4.26 -1.72
C ASN A 111 11.65 -3.64 -3.12
N ALA A 112 10.65 -4.04 -3.91
CA ALA A 112 10.55 -3.63 -5.30
C ALA A 112 9.55 -2.51 -5.55
N PHE A 113 8.38 -2.50 -4.90
CA PHE A 113 7.27 -1.64 -5.32
C PHE A 113 6.96 -0.47 -4.39
N SER A 114 7.52 -0.44 -3.18
CA SER A 114 7.32 0.66 -2.24
C SER A 114 8.19 1.88 -2.58
N ALA A 115 7.70 3.07 -2.23
CA ALA A 115 8.44 4.32 -2.44
C ALA A 115 9.68 4.43 -1.53
N VAL A 116 9.53 4.00 -0.28
CA VAL A 116 10.58 3.98 0.75
C VAL A 116 10.40 2.76 1.66
N PRO A 117 11.48 2.30 2.34
CA PRO A 117 11.36 1.28 3.38
C PRO A 117 10.42 1.75 4.50
N GLN A 118 9.40 0.96 4.82
CA GLN A 118 8.40 1.28 5.83
C GLN A 118 7.83 0.02 6.50
N GLN A 119 7.23 0.17 7.69
CA GLN A 119 6.73 -0.96 8.49
C GLN A 119 5.59 -1.73 7.80
N ASN A 120 4.71 -1.02 7.09
CA ASN A 120 3.58 -1.59 6.37
C ASN A 120 3.68 -1.22 4.89
N PRO A 121 4.61 -1.82 4.14
CA PRO A 121 4.88 -1.42 2.77
C PRO A 121 3.69 -1.76 1.86
N THR A 122 3.44 -0.84 0.94
CA THR A 122 2.40 -0.91 -0.08
C THR A 122 3.01 -0.62 -1.46
N VAL A 123 2.19 -0.64 -2.50
CA VAL A 123 2.59 -0.33 -3.88
C VAL A 123 2.66 1.20 -4.13
N ASP A 124 2.97 1.98 -3.10
CA ASP A 124 2.97 3.46 -3.14
C ASP A 124 4.13 4.07 -3.96
N GLY A 125 5.13 3.27 -4.33
CA GLY A 125 6.24 3.68 -5.19
C GLY A 125 5.88 3.72 -6.68
N VAL A 126 4.77 3.07 -7.08
CA VAL A 126 4.29 3.09 -8.46
C VAL A 126 3.66 4.44 -8.78
N TYR A 127 3.91 4.97 -9.97
CA TYR A 127 3.30 6.23 -10.42
C TYR A 127 3.02 6.23 -11.91
N LEU A 128 2.06 7.07 -12.32
CA LEU A 128 1.79 7.34 -13.72
C LEU A 128 2.47 8.65 -14.15
N VAL A 129 2.95 8.70 -15.38
CA VAL A 129 3.44 9.93 -16.02
C VAL A 129 2.55 10.21 -17.23
N ASP A 130 1.80 11.29 -17.12
CA ASP A 130 1.12 11.93 -18.25
C ASP A 130 2.16 12.76 -19.01
N VAL A 131 2.76 12.13 -20.01
CA VAL A 131 3.79 12.74 -20.86
C VAL A 131 3.23 13.94 -21.62
N LYS A 132 1.97 13.87 -22.06
CA LYS A 132 1.30 14.93 -22.82
C LYS A 132 1.21 16.23 -22.03
N ASN A 133 0.90 16.14 -20.74
CA ASN A 133 0.72 17.30 -19.86
C ASN A 133 1.87 17.52 -18.86
N ALA A 134 2.99 16.79 -19.01
CA ALA A 134 4.16 16.85 -18.11
C ALA A 134 3.79 16.67 -16.62
N LYS A 135 2.91 15.72 -16.31
CA LYS A 135 2.36 15.54 -14.95
C LYS A 135 2.64 14.15 -14.40
N LYS A 136 3.15 14.11 -13.16
CA LYS A 136 3.29 12.88 -12.37
C LYS A 136 2.05 12.68 -11.49
N HIS A 137 1.45 11.51 -11.57
CA HIS A 137 0.33 11.08 -10.73
C HIS A 137 0.83 10.07 -9.71
N LEU A 138 0.83 10.44 -8.43
CA LEU A 138 1.13 9.55 -7.32
C LEU A 138 -0.10 8.74 -6.94
N VAL A 139 0.12 7.60 -6.29
CA VAL A 139 -0.96 6.78 -5.76
C VAL A 139 -1.81 7.61 -4.79
N ALA A 140 -3.13 7.48 -4.93
CA ALA A 140 -4.10 8.14 -4.06
C ALA A 140 -3.94 7.64 -2.62
N LYS A 141 -4.22 8.54 -1.69
CA LYS A 141 -4.32 8.24 -0.27
C LYS A 141 -5.74 8.48 0.22
N ASP A 142 -6.17 7.69 1.20
CA ASP A 142 -7.45 7.88 1.87
C ASP A 142 -7.40 9.01 2.91
N SER A 143 -8.51 9.23 3.62
CA SER A 143 -8.63 10.25 4.68
C SER A 143 -7.70 10.01 5.88
N GLU A 144 -7.14 8.81 6.02
CA GLU A 144 -6.19 8.45 7.07
C GLU A 144 -4.73 8.44 6.57
N ASP A 145 -4.47 9.06 5.40
CA ASP A 145 -3.16 9.08 4.74
C ASP A 145 -2.63 7.68 4.34
N LYS A 146 -3.49 6.66 4.26
CA LYS A 146 -3.10 5.32 3.82
C LYS A 146 -3.21 5.19 2.31
N CYS A 147 -2.32 4.41 1.72
CA CYS A 147 -2.34 4.12 0.29
C CYS A 147 -3.64 3.43 -0.13
N VAL A 148 -4.28 3.93 -1.19
CA VAL A 148 -5.36 3.23 -1.89
C VAL A 148 -4.73 2.27 -2.91
N CYS A 149 -4.03 1.27 -2.39
CA CYS A 149 -3.31 0.28 -3.18
C CYS A 149 -3.05 -1.02 -2.40
N SER A 150 -2.51 -2.02 -3.09
CA SER A 150 -2.16 -3.31 -2.51
C SER A 150 -1.10 -3.20 -1.40
N ARG A 151 -1.27 -4.00 -0.35
CA ARG A 151 -0.30 -4.20 0.74
C ARG A 151 0.64 -5.35 0.40
N ILE A 152 1.93 -5.23 0.71
CA ILE A 152 2.96 -6.16 0.23
C ILE A 152 3.96 -6.63 1.31
N GLY A 153 3.77 -6.25 2.58
CA GLY A 153 4.77 -6.44 3.63
C GLY A 153 5.14 -7.88 4.00
N ALA A 154 4.24 -8.84 3.81
CA ALA A 154 4.47 -10.25 4.13
C ALA A 154 4.48 -11.15 2.89
N LEU A 155 4.59 -10.57 1.69
CA LEU A 155 4.49 -11.31 0.44
C LEU A 155 5.87 -11.74 -0.06
N PHE A 156 6.06 -13.06 -0.10
CA PHE A 156 7.22 -13.72 -0.69
C PHE A 156 6.74 -14.57 -1.86
N LEU A 157 7.37 -14.41 -3.02
CA LEU A 157 7.09 -15.19 -4.22
C LEU A 157 8.30 -16.07 -4.55
N LYS A 158 8.05 -17.35 -4.79
CA LYS A 158 9.04 -18.31 -5.30
C LYS A 158 8.96 -18.43 -6.81
N GLN A 159 9.88 -19.19 -7.41
CA GLN A 159 9.87 -19.54 -8.83
C GLN A 159 8.45 -19.85 -9.34
N ASP A 160 8.10 -19.23 -10.47
CA ASP A 160 6.83 -19.36 -11.19
C ASP A 160 5.58 -18.93 -10.41
N GLN A 161 5.71 -18.45 -9.17
CA GLN A 161 4.60 -17.85 -8.44
C GLN A 161 4.32 -16.45 -8.96
N SER A 162 3.02 -16.12 -9.00
CA SER A 162 2.52 -14.84 -9.44
C SER A 162 1.58 -14.24 -8.39
N ALA A 163 1.57 -12.91 -8.30
CA ALA A 163 0.59 -12.16 -7.53
C ALA A 163 0.07 -10.97 -8.34
N VAL A 164 -1.18 -10.59 -8.06
CA VAL A 164 -1.85 -9.43 -8.65
C VAL A 164 -1.76 -8.26 -7.66
N PHE A 165 -1.52 -7.08 -8.19
CA PHE A 165 -1.43 -5.83 -7.45
C PHE A 165 -2.33 -4.77 -8.08
N SER A 166 -2.76 -3.83 -7.24
CA SER A 166 -3.58 -2.70 -7.64
C SER A 166 -3.11 -1.39 -7.01
N ALA A 167 -3.30 -0.29 -7.73
CA ALA A 167 -3.09 1.06 -7.22
C ALA A 167 -4.07 2.05 -7.89
N THR A 168 -4.65 2.93 -7.10
CA THR A 168 -5.57 3.98 -7.56
C THR A 168 -4.85 5.32 -7.65
N PHE A 169 -5.11 6.10 -8.69
CA PHE A 169 -4.51 7.40 -8.96
C PHE A 169 -5.58 8.44 -9.21
N ALA A 170 -5.26 9.72 -9.09
CA ALA A 170 -6.05 10.76 -9.74
C ALA A 170 -5.99 10.55 -11.26
N ALA A 171 -7.13 10.55 -11.96
CA ALA A 171 -7.17 10.34 -13.40
C ALA A 171 -6.42 11.44 -14.16
N PRO A 172 -5.62 11.10 -15.19
CA PRO A 172 -5.23 12.05 -16.22
C PRO A 172 -6.46 12.62 -16.94
N PRO A 173 -6.37 13.85 -17.49
CA PRO A 173 -7.46 14.47 -18.27
C PRO A 173 -8.06 13.54 -19.34
N ALA A 174 -9.33 13.74 -19.68
CA ALA A 174 -10.08 12.82 -20.56
C ALA A 174 -9.47 12.66 -21.97
N ASP A 175 -8.71 13.65 -22.44
CA ASP A 175 -8.01 13.67 -23.73
C ASP A 175 -6.62 13.01 -23.70
N VAL A 176 -6.25 12.41 -22.56
CA VAL A 176 -5.05 11.57 -22.40
C VAL A 176 -5.46 10.10 -22.57
N GLY A 177 -5.07 9.51 -23.70
CA GLY A 177 -5.38 8.11 -24.03
C GLY A 177 -4.34 7.10 -23.54
N SER A 178 -3.15 7.55 -23.13
CA SER A 178 -2.09 6.71 -22.60
C SER A 178 -1.19 7.47 -21.63
N VAL A 179 -0.53 6.72 -20.76
CA VAL A 179 0.47 7.22 -19.81
C VAL A 179 1.64 6.25 -19.73
N ASP A 180 2.75 6.72 -19.20
CA ASP A 180 3.82 5.83 -18.79
C ASP A 180 3.56 5.34 -17.36
N VAL A 181 3.71 4.04 -17.12
CA VAL A 181 3.65 3.45 -15.78
C VAL A 181 5.07 3.21 -15.30
N HIS A 182 5.46 3.85 -14.20
CA HIS A 182 6.76 3.63 -13.58
C HIS A 182 6.63 2.75 -12.35
N ILE A 183 7.44 1.70 -12.30
CA ILE A 183 7.52 0.76 -11.19
C ILE A 183 8.96 0.76 -10.67
N PRO A 184 9.21 1.02 -9.38
CA PRO A 184 10.58 1.02 -8.85
C PRO A 184 11.27 -0.33 -9.10
N ASN A 185 12.59 -0.29 -9.33
CA ASN A 185 13.43 -1.46 -9.63
C ASN A 185 13.05 -2.28 -10.89
N VAL A 186 12.01 -1.89 -11.62
CA VAL A 186 11.61 -2.43 -12.93
C VAL A 186 11.85 -1.39 -14.03
N GLY A 187 11.50 -0.13 -13.72
CA GLY A 187 11.60 1.01 -14.63
C GLY A 187 10.24 1.38 -15.23
N THR A 188 10.30 2.04 -16.38
CA THR A 188 9.11 2.59 -17.06
C THR A 188 8.57 1.60 -18.09
N LEU A 189 7.25 1.39 -18.07
CA LEU A 189 6.46 0.81 -19.16
C LEU A 189 5.76 1.98 -19.89
N ALA A 190 6.19 2.29 -21.11
CA ALA A 190 5.74 3.47 -21.82
C ALA A 190 4.44 3.24 -22.59
N ASN A 191 3.68 4.31 -22.84
CA ASN A 191 2.48 4.32 -23.68
C ASN A 191 1.42 3.27 -23.28
N VAL A 192 1.24 3.02 -21.99
CA VAL A 192 0.19 2.13 -21.50
C VAL A 192 -1.17 2.80 -21.74
N PRO A 193 -2.08 2.16 -22.51
CA PRO A 193 -3.39 2.74 -22.79
C PRO A 193 -4.22 2.86 -21.52
N ILE A 194 -4.97 3.95 -21.41
CA ILE A 194 -6.01 4.14 -20.39
C ILE A 194 -7.36 3.94 -21.07
N SER A 195 -8.11 2.93 -20.63
CA SER A 195 -9.47 2.65 -21.10
C SER A 195 -10.53 3.39 -20.31
#